data_AF-A0A7J5YAN6-F1
#
_entry.id   AF-A0A7J5YAN6-F1
#
_cell.length_a   1.000
_cell.length_b   1.000
_cell.length_c   1.000
_cell.angle_alpha   90.00
_cell.angle_beta   90.00
_cell.angle_gamma   90.00
#
_symmetry.space_group_name_H-M   'P 1'
#
loop_
_entity.id
_entity.type
_entity.pdbx_description
1 polymer ?
#
loop_
_entity_poly.entity_id
_entity_poly.type
_entity_poly.pdbx_seq_one_letter_code
_entity_poly.pdbx_strand_id
1 'polypeptide(L)'
;MGLEREAARGVCLEDIKLAMKGHVNNGYKDNQHYNRDPSLNDRVHVLVYVIPGSTAGLQNDDNPSQLLTEDFETKLREVRLEARDIGIPEIAILTRIDEACPEVGKDIQNVYKSKYLKKKIEELSVRMGFPQNCIFPVKNYHSEIKTSDDTDTLILSALRGMIESGEDFVNDL
;
A
#
# COMPACT_ATOMS: atom_id res chain seq x y z
N MET A 1 -8.37 -3.13 -10.00
CA MET A 1 -8.55 -1.67 -10.09
C MET A 1 -7.74 -1.05 -8.97
N GLY A 2 -6.97 -0.02 -9.25
CA GLY A 2 -6.19 0.73 -8.27
C GLY A 2 -6.66 2.19 -8.19
N LEU A 3 -5.70 3.07 -7.92
CA LEU A 3 -5.90 4.53 -7.95
C LEU A 3 -5.35 5.10 -9.26
N GLU A 4 -5.79 4.56 -10.41
CA GLU A 4 -5.35 5.00 -11.72
C GLU A 4 -5.67 6.49 -11.96
N ARG A 5 -4.86 7.13 -12.82
CA ARG A 5 -4.96 8.56 -13.13
C ARG A 5 -6.24 8.88 -13.92
N GLU A 6 -6.58 8.04 -14.89
CA GLU A 6 -7.80 8.19 -15.69
C GLU A 6 -9.04 7.88 -14.84
N ALA A 7 -9.92 8.86 -14.67
CA ALA A 7 -11.16 8.73 -13.88
C ALA A 7 -12.07 7.58 -14.36
N ALA A 8 -11.94 7.14 -15.62
CA ALA A 8 -12.70 6.04 -16.19
C ALA A 8 -12.08 4.65 -15.98
N ARG A 9 -10.86 4.55 -15.42
CA ARG A 9 -10.11 3.28 -15.28
C ARG A 9 -9.73 2.91 -13.85
N GLY A 10 -10.01 3.77 -12.87
CA GLY A 10 -9.69 3.52 -11.47
C GLY A 10 -10.90 3.37 -10.56
N VAL A 11 -10.65 2.93 -9.33
CA VAL A 11 -11.71 2.78 -8.33
C VAL A 11 -12.24 4.15 -7.90
N CYS A 12 -13.55 4.26 -7.69
CA CYS A 12 -14.14 5.48 -7.14
C CYS A 12 -13.74 5.64 -5.67
N LEU A 13 -13.40 6.85 -5.25
CA LEU A 13 -13.07 7.11 -3.85
C LEU A 13 -14.24 6.84 -2.91
N GLU A 14 -15.46 7.18 -3.33
CA GLU A 14 -16.67 6.91 -2.54
C GLU A 14 -16.89 5.41 -2.33
N ASP A 15 -16.56 4.58 -3.33
CA ASP A 15 -16.64 3.12 -3.18
C ASP A 15 -15.61 2.62 -2.16
N ILE A 16 -14.41 3.20 -2.11
CA ILE A 16 -13.42 2.89 -1.07
C ILE A 16 -13.97 3.26 0.31
N LYS A 17 -14.55 4.45 0.46
CA LYS A 17 -15.14 4.90 1.75
C LYS A 17 -16.25 3.97 2.21
N LEU A 18 -17.13 3.57 1.30
CA LEU A 18 -18.20 2.61 1.58
C LEU A 18 -17.64 1.23 1.93
N ALA A 19 -16.60 0.77 1.23
CA ALA A 19 -15.94 -0.50 1.52
C ALA A 19 -15.30 -0.49 2.91
N MET A 20 -14.61 0.60 3.29
CA MET A 20 -14.02 0.72 4.63
C MET A 20 -15.07 0.59 5.74
N LYS A 21 -16.26 1.16 5.52
CA LYS A 21 -17.40 1.09 6.45
C LYS A 21 -18.18 -0.24 6.38
N GLY A 22 -17.80 -1.16 5.50
CA GLY A 22 -18.43 -2.48 5.35
C GLY A 22 -19.73 -2.49 4.55
N HIS A 23 -20.02 -1.40 3.84
CA HIS A 23 -21.25 -1.29 3.04
C HIS A 23 -21.18 -1.99 1.67
N VAL A 24 -19.99 -2.48 1.29
CA VAL A 24 -19.73 -3.12 -0.02
C VAL A 24 -19.47 -4.61 0.18
N ASN A 25 -20.33 -5.46 -0.40
CA ASN A 25 -20.19 -6.91 -0.30
C ASN A 25 -19.20 -7.49 -1.33
N ASN A 26 -18.71 -8.69 -1.06
CA ASN A 26 -17.87 -9.43 -2.01
C ASN A 26 -18.63 -9.68 -3.33
N GLY A 27 -18.00 -9.40 -4.47
CA GLY A 27 -18.62 -9.51 -5.79
C GLY A 27 -19.45 -8.29 -6.23
N TYR A 28 -19.27 -7.13 -5.59
CA TYR A 28 -19.89 -5.87 -5.98
C TYR A 28 -19.65 -5.53 -7.45
N LYS A 29 -20.70 -5.64 -8.26
CA LYS A 29 -20.73 -5.22 -9.68
C LYS A 29 -21.85 -4.21 -9.97
N ASP A 30 -22.84 -4.11 -9.08
CA ASP A 30 -23.97 -3.20 -9.17
C ASP A 30 -24.55 -2.96 -7.76
N ASN A 31 -25.20 -1.81 -7.58
CA ASN A 31 -25.80 -1.32 -6.31
C ASN A 31 -26.86 -2.25 -5.66
N GLN A 32 -27.12 -3.44 -6.23
CA GLN A 32 -28.06 -4.42 -5.70
C GLN A 32 -27.55 -5.15 -4.45
N HIS A 33 -26.24 -5.11 -4.17
CA HIS A 33 -25.62 -5.82 -3.04
C HIS A 33 -25.04 -4.88 -1.97
N TYR A 34 -25.67 -3.72 -1.76
CA TYR A 34 -25.30 -2.79 -0.69
C TYR A 34 -25.69 -3.33 0.70
N ASN A 35 -24.74 -3.39 1.62
CA ASN A 35 -24.99 -3.75 3.01
C ASN A 35 -25.46 -2.52 3.79
N ARG A 36 -26.74 -2.47 4.20
CA ARG A 36 -27.31 -1.30 4.88
C ARG A 36 -26.88 -1.18 6.34
N ASP A 37 -26.57 -2.29 6.99
CA ASP A 37 -26.25 -2.34 8.41
C ASP A 37 -25.01 -3.23 8.63
N PRO A 38 -23.81 -2.68 8.37
CA PRO A 38 -22.58 -3.45 8.42
C PRO A 38 -22.20 -3.82 9.85
N SER A 39 -22.01 -5.12 10.06
CA SER A 39 -21.43 -5.67 11.28
C SER A 39 -19.93 -5.34 11.36
N LEU A 40 -19.31 -5.61 12.51
CA LEU A 40 -17.87 -5.44 12.67
C LEU A 40 -17.09 -6.26 11.62
N ASN A 41 -17.51 -7.50 11.37
CA ASN A 41 -16.86 -8.40 10.41
C ASN A 41 -16.94 -7.89 8.96
N ASP A 42 -17.89 -7.01 8.65
CA ASP A 42 -18.02 -6.43 7.32
C ASP A 42 -17.06 -5.24 7.11
N ARG A 43 -16.58 -4.62 8.19
CA ARG A 43 -15.74 -3.42 8.15
C ARG A 43 -14.28 -3.76 7.87
N VAL A 44 -13.57 -2.80 7.30
CA VAL A 44 -12.12 -2.91 7.14
C VAL A 44 -11.45 -2.67 8.48
N HIS A 45 -10.52 -3.56 8.84
CA HIS A 45 -9.74 -3.46 10.09
C HIS A 45 -8.34 -2.88 9.87
N VAL A 46 -7.81 -2.93 8.65
CA VAL A 46 -6.51 -2.37 8.27
C VAL A 46 -6.56 -1.93 6.81
N LEU A 47 -6.05 -0.74 6.51
CA LEU A 47 -5.90 -0.27 5.14
C LEU A 47 -4.44 -0.41 4.69
N VAL A 48 -4.22 -1.14 3.58
CA VAL A 48 -2.89 -1.43 3.06
C VAL A 48 -2.67 -0.76 1.70
N TYR A 49 -1.68 0.12 1.62
CA TYR A 49 -1.28 0.82 0.40
C TYR A 49 -0.11 0.10 -0.28
N VAL A 50 -0.34 -0.48 -1.45
CA VAL A 50 0.72 -1.16 -2.21
C VAL A 50 1.28 -0.19 -3.25
N ILE A 51 2.55 0.19 -3.07
CA ILE A 51 3.20 1.25 -3.86
C ILE A 51 4.48 0.67 -4.47
N PRO A 52 4.64 0.63 -5.79
CA PRO A 52 5.88 0.17 -6.40
C PRO A 52 7.03 1.18 -6.19
N GLY A 53 8.20 0.69 -5.80
CA GLY A 53 9.42 1.48 -5.65
C GLY A 53 10.05 1.85 -6.99
N SER A 54 9.89 0.99 -8.00
CA SER A 54 10.27 1.26 -9.39
C SER A 54 9.05 1.78 -10.17
N THR A 55 9.22 2.94 -10.81
CA THR A 55 8.40 3.29 -11.98
C THR A 55 9.12 2.79 -13.20
N ALA A 56 8.47 2.02 -14.06
CA ALA A 56 8.97 1.82 -15.41
C ALA A 56 9.20 3.21 -16.04
N GLY A 57 10.47 3.50 -16.30
CA GLY A 57 11.03 4.82 -16.54
C GLY A 57 12.55 4.69 -16.36
N LEU A 58 13.11 3.71 -17.07
CA LEU A 58 14.54 3.46 -17.14
C LEU A 58 15.22 4.76 -17.54
N GLN A 59 16.06 5.28 -16.64
CA GLN A 59 17.30 5.99 -16.94
C GLN A 59 17.26 6.80 -18.24
N ASN A 60 16.46 7.86 -18.29
CA ASN A 60 16.63 9.07 -19.10
C ASN A 60 15.42 9.98 -18.81
N ASP A 61 15.65 11.27 -18.89
CA ASP A 61 14.73 12.39 -18.68
C ASP A 61 14.47 12.87 -17.25
N ASP A 62 14.65 14.18 -17.14
CA ASP A 62 14.44 15.12 -16.04
C ASP A 62 12.99 15.16 -15.50
N ASN A 63 12.31 14.01 -15.44
CA ASN A 63 10.92 13.92 -15.00
C ASN A 63 10.85 13.34 -13.57
N PRO A 64 10.45 14.13 -12.56
CA PRO A 64 10.31 13.63 -11.20
C PRO A 64 9.31 12.46 -11.17
N SER A 65 9.71 11.37 -10.51
CA SER A 65 8.93 10.13 -10.25
C SER A 65 7.46 10.19 -10.68
N GLN A 66 7.16 9.67 -11.87
CA GLN A 66 5.79 9.63 -12.44
C GLN A 66 4.75 8.89 -11.57
N LEU A 67 5.16 8.20 -10.50
CA LEU A 67 4.26 7.47 -9.62
C LEU A 67 3.42 8.37 -8.70
N LEU A 68 4.04 9.42 -8.18
CA LEU A 68 3.45 10.27 -7.15
C LEU A 68 3.07 11.59 -7.79
N THR A 69 2.09 11.51 -8.67
CA THR A 69 1.53 12.71 -9.29
C THR A 69 0.57 13.36 -8.32
N GLU A 70 0.43 14.68 -8.36
CA GLU A 70 -0.42 15.43 -7.41
C GLU A 70 -1.83 14.82 -7.27
N ASP A 71 -2.42 14.35 -8.37
CA ASP A 71 -3.72 13.65 -8.37
C ASP A 71 -3.72 12.36 -7.54
N PHE A 72 -2.67 11.55 -7.67
CA PHE A 72 -2.54 10.28 -6.92
C PHE A 72 -2.34 10.58 -5.44
N GLU A 73 -1.51 11.56 -5.10
CA GLU A 73 -1.31 12.01 -3.72
C GLU A 73 -2.58 12.55 -3.10
N THR A 74 -3.35 13.33 -3.86
CA THR A 74 -4.62 13.89 -3.41
C THR A 74 -5.64 12.78 -3.13
N LYS A 75 -5.81 11.83 -4.05
CA LYS A 75 -6.69 10.67 -3.85
C LYS A 75 -6.28 9.85 -2.62
N LEU A 76 -4.99 9.60 -2.47
CA LEU A 76 -4.49 8.80 -1.36
C LEU A 76 -4.63 9.53 -0.02
N ARG A 77 -4.38 10.84 0.01
CA ARG A 77 -4.63 11.70 1.17
C ARG A 77 -6.11 11.69 1.57
N GLU A 78 -7.02 11.76 0.61
CA GLU A 78 -8.46 11.73 0.89
C GLU A 78 -8.88 10.41 1.56
N VAL A 79 -8.45 9.28 1.00
CA VAL A 79 -8.72 7.96 1.60
C VAL A 79 -8.14 7.87 3.01
N ARG A 80 -6.94 8.41 3.22
CA ARG A 80 -6.28 8.40 4.54
C ARG A 80 -7.03 9.22 5.58
N LEU A 81 -7.48 10.42 5.21
CA LEU A 81 -8.24 11.25 6.13
C LEU A 81 -9.53 10.55 6.56
N GLU A 82 -10.22 9.89 5.62
CA GLU A 82 -11.39 9.09 5.96
C GLU A 82 -11.03 7.92 6.89
N ALA A 83 -10.00 7.13 6.57
CA ALA A 83 -9.58 6.00 7.38
C ALA A 83 -9.21 6.43 8.81
N ARG A 84 -8.49 7.55 8.95
CA ARG A 84 -8.15 8.16 10.23
C ARG A 84 -9.37 8.61 11.02
N ASP A 85 -10.36 9.22 10.37
CA ASP A 85 -11.58 9.70 11.03
C ASP A 85 -12.40 8.54 11.63
N ILE A 86 -12.33 7.35 11.05
CA ILE A 86 -12.95 6.12 11.58
C ILE A 86 -11.97 5.22 12.34
N GLY A 87 -10.74 5.68 12.59
CA GLY A 87 -9.74 5.01 13.42
C GLY A 87 -9.03 3.81 12.78
N ILE A 88 -9.23 3.54 11.49
CA ILE A 88 -8.62 2.39 10.81
C ILE A 88 -7.10 2.60 10.70
N PRO A 89 -6.27 1.65 11.14
CA PRO A 89 -4.82 1.70 10.97
C PRO A 89 -4.41 1.56 9.51
N GLU A 90 -3.31 2.23 9.16
CA GLU A 90 -2.82 2.34 7.79
C GLU A 90 -1.38 1.84 7.67
N ILE A 91 -1.12 1.01 6.66
CA ILE A 91 0.20 0.44 6.36
C ILE A 91 0.52 0.67 4.89
N ALA A 92 1.77 0.99 4.58
CA ALA A 92 2.27 1.03 3.21
C ALA A 92 3.25 -0.12 2.93
N ILE A 93 3.12 -0.77 1.78
CA ILE A 93 4.08 -1.72 1.25
C ILE A 93 4.78 -1.08 0.06
N LEU A 94 6.09 -0.90 0.18
CA LEU A 94 6.94 -0.48 -0.93
C LEU A 94 7.42 -1.72 -1.69
N THR A 95 6.83 -2.02 -2.83
CA THR A 95 7.14 -3.23 -3.63
C THR A 95 8.22 -2.99 -4.68
N ARG A 96 8.69 -4.03 -5.39
CA ARG A 96 9.68 -3.93 -6.50
C ARG A 96 10.95 -3.17 -6.12
N ILE A 97 11.39 -3.34 -4.88
CA ILE A 97 12.57 -2.67 -4.34
C ILE A 97 13.88 -3.16 -4.99
N ASP A 98 13.87 -4.37 -5.53
CA ASP A 98 14.93 -5.02 -6.28
C ASP A 98 15.13 -4.38 -7.66
N GLU A 99 14.05 -3.97 -8.33
CA GLU A 99 14.11 -3.16 -9.54
C GLU A 99 14.52 -1.71 -9.24
N ALA A 100 14.06 -1.17 -8.11
CA ALA A 100 14.30 0.22 -7.73
C ALA A 100 15.75 0.48 -7.27
N CYS A 101 16.38 -0.52 -6.65
CA CYS A 101 17.73 -0.40 -6.09
C CYS A 101 18.61 -1.58 -6.55
N PRO A 102 19.57 -1.36 -7.46
CA PRO A 102 20.44 -2.43 -7.97
C PRO A 102 21.22 -3.19 -6.90
N GLU A 103 21.57 -2.54 -5.78
CA GLU A 103 22.24 -3.19 -4.64
C GLU A 103 21.34 -4.23 -3.96
N VAL A 104 20.05 -3.92 -3.86
CA VAL A 104 19.02 -4.80 -3.29
C VAL A 104 18.63 -5.88 -4.27
N GLY A 105 18.57 -5.56 -5.57
CA GLY A 105 18.37 -6.57 -6.61
C GLY A 105 19.48 -7.61 -6.69
N LYS A 106 20.72 -7.26 -6.30
CA LYS A 106 21.83 -8.21 -6.17
C LYS A 106 21.76 -9.04 -4.90
N ASP A 107 21.41 -8.42 -3.78
CA ASP A 107 21.32 -9.05 -2.47
C ASP A 107 20.25 -8.37 -1.62
N ILE A 108 19.18 -9.10 -1.35
CA ILE A 108 18.00 -8.63 -0.62
C ILE A 108 18.34 -8.24 0.82
N GLN A 109 19.40 -8.78 1.42
CA GLN A 109 19.81 -8.40 2.76
C GLN A 109 20.27 -6.93 2.87
N ASN A 110 20.43 -6.25 1.73
CA ASN A 110 20.74 -4.83 1.67
C ASN A 110 19.52 -3.91 1.76
N VAL A 111 18.28 -4.43 1.85
CA VAL A 111 17.05 -3.61 1.94
C VAL A 111 17.18 -2.47 2.94
N TYR A 112 17.54 -2.79 4.18
CA TYR A 112 17.65 -1.82 5.28
C TYR A 112 19.03 -1.17 5.39
N LYS A 113 19.99 -1.56 4.53
CA LYS A 113 21.34 -0.96 4.45
C LYS A 113 21.42 0.07 3.32
N SER A 114 20.56 -0.05 2.32
CA SER A 114 20.52 0.83 1.15
C SER A 114 20.11 2.25 1.52
N LYS A 115 21.02 3.20 1.29
CA LYS A 115 20.74 4.64 1.44
C LYS A 115 19.64 5.10 0.48
N TYR A 116 19.57 4.50 -0.70
CA TYR A 116 18.56 4.82 -1.71
C TYR A 116 17.15 4.45 -1.21
N LEU A 117 16.95 3.22 -0.72
CA LEU A 117 15.65 2.79 -0.20
C LEU A 117 15.26 3.58 1.05
N LYS A 118 16.21 3.87 1.94
CA LYS A 118 15.96 4.73 3.10
C LYS A 118 15.40 6.10 2.67
N LYS A 119 16.03 6.75 1.69
CA LYS A 119 15.54 8.03 1.15
C LYS A 119 14.16 7.90 0.52
N LYS A 120 13.89 6.79 -0.20
CA LYS A 120 12.59 6.51 -0.81
C LYS A 120 11.48 6.37 0.24
N ILE A 121 11.77 5.69 1.35
CA ILE A 121 10.86 5.53 2.50
C ILE A 121 10.62 6.89 3.17
N GLU A 122 11.65 7.70 3.36
CA GLU A 122 11.54 9.08 3.89
C GLU A 122 10.67 9.96 2.98
N GLU A 123 10.90 9.92 1.67
CA GLU A 123 10.10 10.66 0.68
C GLU A 123 8.63 10.21 0.72
N LEU A 124 8.37 8.91 0.75
CA LEU A 124 7.00 8.37 0.85
C LEU A 124 6.32 8.77 2.15
N SER A 125 7.06 8.73 3.26
CA SER A 125 6.60 9.15 4.58
C SER A 125 6.18 10.62 4.58
N VAL A 126 7.03 11.52 4.05
CA VAL A 126 6.74 12.96 4.00
C VAL A 126 5.60 13.28 3.05
N ARG A 127 5.60 12.71 1.84
CA ARG A 127 4.64 13.05 0.79
C ARG A 127 3.25 12.50 1.08
N MET A 128 3.19 11.27 1.58
CA MET A 128 1.92 10.57 1.79
C MET A 128 1.43 10.66 3.23
N GLY A 129 2.30 11.02 4.19
CA GLY A 129 1.99 11.18 5.62
C GLY A 129 2.17 9.91 6.47
N PHE A 130 2.83 8.86 5.95
CA PHE A 130 2.95 7.59 6.67
C PHE A 130 4.06 7.68 7.71
N PRO A 131 3.86 7.19 8.94
CA PRO A 131 4.98 6.93 9.83
C PRO A 131 5.97 5.95 9.15
N GLN A 132 7.27 6.21 9.24
CA GLN A 132 8.27 5.38 8.55
C GLN A 132 8.23 3.91 9.01
N ASN A 133 7.88 3.67 10.27
CA ASN A 133 7.70 2.34 10.85
C ASN A 133 6.46 1.59 10.32
N CYS A 134 5.57 2.27 9.59
CA CYS A 134 4.42 1.65 8.91
C CYS A 134 4.67 1.46 7.40
N ILE A 135 5.92 1.62 6.93
CA ILE A 135 6.31 1.43 5.52
C ILE A 135 7.21 0.20 5.42
N PHE A 136 6.70 -0.85 4.79
CA PHE A 136 7.39 -2.13 4.66
C PHE A 136 7.96 -2.31 3.24
N PRO A 137 9.28 -2.26 3.05
CA PRO A 137 9.90 -2.61 1.77
C PRO A 137 9.84 -4.12 1.53
N VAL A 138 9.31 -4.52 0.37
CA VAL A 138 9.14 -5.92 -0.04
C VAL A 138 9.61 -6.13 -1.48
N LYS A 139 10.29 -7.25 -1.72
CA LYS A 139 10.48 -7.78 -3.08
C LYS A 139 9.32 -8.76 -3.38
N ASN A 140 8.75 -8.65 -4.58
CA ASN A 140 7.75 -9.60 -5.04
C ASN A 140 8.42 -10.78 -5.76
N TYR A 141 7.84 -11.97 -5.64
CA TYR A 141 8.11 -13.05 -6.59
C TYR A 141 7.43 -12.74 -7.91
N HIS A 142 8.15 -12.93 -9.02
CA HIS A 142 7.61 -12.61 -10.35
C HIS A 142 8.06 -13.60 -11.42
N SER A 143 9.35 -13.98 -11.43
CA SER A 143 9.92 -14.89 -12.44
C SER A 143 10.69 -16.07 -11.82
N GLU A 144 10.90 -16.04 -10.51
CA GLU A 144 11.59 -17.07 -9.76
C GLU A 144 10.75 -18.34 -9.64
N ILE A 145 11.40 -19.51 -9.81
CA ILE A 145 10.75 -20.82 -9.66
C ILE A 145 10.69 -21.25 -8.19
N LYS A 146 11.67 -20.82 -7.38
CA LYS A 146 11.80 -21.16 -5.96
C LYS A 146 11.70 -19.90 -5.11
N THR A 147 11.13 -20.05 -3.92
CA THR A 147 11.16 -19.01 -2.89
C THR A 147 12.55 -18.92 -2.25
N SER A 148 12.74 -17.90 -1.41
CA SER A 148 14.01 -17.57 -0.79
C SER A 148 13.74 -16.95 0.57
N ASP A 149 14.43 -17.43 1.61
CA ASP A 149 14.23 -17.01 3.00
C ASP A 149 14.35 -15.49 3.18
N ASP A 150 15.26 -14.82 2.46
CA ASP A 150 15.43 -13.36 2.57
C ASP A 150 14.18 -12.59 2.10
N THR A 151 13.59 -13.01 0.98
CA THR A 151 12.36 -12.39 0.43
C THR A 151 11.15 -12.77 1.28
N ASP A 152 11.05 -14.03 1.68
CA ASP A 152 9.97 -14.52 2.56
C ASP A 152 9.98 -13.77 3.90
N THR A 153 11.16 -13.47 4.46
CA THR A 153 11.31 -12.68 5.68
C THR A 153 10.69 -11.29 5.55
N LEU A 154 10.89 -10.61 4.42
CA LEU A 154 10.27 -9.29 4.19
C LEU A 154 8.75 -9.37 4.07
N ILE A 155 8.25 -10.36 3.33
CA ILE A 155 6.81 -10.59 3.14
C ILE A 155 6.14 -10.92 4.48
N LEU A 156 6.73 -11.84 5.24
CA LEU A 156 6.23 -12.25 6.55
C LEU A 156 6.30 -11.11 7.57
N SER A 157 7.34 -10.26 7.51
CA SER A 157 7.42 -9.07 8.34
C SER A 157 6.30 -8.07 8.04
N ALA A 158 5.98 -7.84 6.76
CA ALA A 158 4.88 -6.97 6.36
C ALA A 158 3.53 -7.57 6.81
N LEU A 159 3.32 -8.87 6.59
CA LEU A 159 2.09 -9.57 6.99
C LEU A 159 1.89 -9.53 8.51
N ARG A 160 2.96 -9.77 9.27
CA ARG A 160 2.94 -9.64 10.73
C ARG A 160 2.49 -8.24 11.15
N GLY A 161 3.08 -7.20 10.58
CA GLY A 161 2.69 -5.81 10.89
C GLY A 161 1.22 -5.52 10.58
N MET A 162 0.67 -6.09 9.49
CA MET A 162 -0.76 -6.00 9.17
C MET A 162 -1.65 -6.69 10.20
N ILE A 163 -1.29 -7.91 10.60
CA ILE A 163 -2.08 -8.66 11.59
C ILE A 163 -2.03 -7.95 12.93
N GLU A 164 -0.84 -7.56 13.40
CA GLU A 164 -0.65 -6.86 14.68
C GLU A 164 -1.44 -5.54 14.70
N SER A 165 -1.38 -4.75 13.62
CA SER A 165 -2.15 -3.49 13.54
C SER A 165 -3.66 -3.71 13.55
N GLY A 166 -4.14 -4.75 12.87
CA GLY A 166 -5.57 -5.08 12.85
C GLY A 166 -6.07 -5.65 14.17
N GLU A 167 -5.26 -6.47 14.83
CA GLU A 167 -5.55 -7.03 16.15
C GLU A 167 -5.62 -5.91 17.19
N ASP A 168 -4.64 -4.99 17.22
CA ASP A 168 -4.66 -3.82 18.10
C ASP A 168 -5.92 -2.98 17.89
N PHE A 169 -6.28 -2.68 16.63
CA PHE A 169 -7.49 -1.94 16.31
C PHE A 169 -8.76 -2.65 16.79
N VAL A 170 -8.90 -3.96 16.54
CA VAL A 170 -10.10 -4.71 16.95
C VAL A 170 -10.20 -4.84 18.47
N ASN A 171 -9.07 -4.97 19.17
CA ASN A 171 -9.05 -5.05 20.63
C ASN A 171 -9.42 -3.71 21.32
N ASP A 172 -9.25 -2.59 20.61
CA ASP A 172 -9.57 -1.24 21.10
C ASP A 172 -11.03 -0.80 20.79
N LEU A 173 -11.82 -1.60 20.04
CA LEU A 173 -13.23 -1.35 19.69
C LEU A 173 -14.22 -1.82 20.77
#